data_AF-A0A954YB60-F1
#
_entry.id   AF-A0A954YB60-F1
#
_cell.length_a   1.000
_cell.length_b   1.000
_cell.length_c   1.000
_cell.angle_alpha   90.00
_cell.angle_beta   90.00
_cell.angle_gamma   90.00
#
_symmetry.space_group_name_H-M   'P 1'
#
loop_
_entity.id
_entity.type
_entity.pdbx_description
1 polymer ?
#
loop_
_entity_poly.entity_id
_entity_poly.type
_entity_poly.pdbx_seq_one_letter_code
_entity_poly.pdbx_strand_id
1 'polypeptide(L)'
;MRPALVLLGATTLTVALACPAPASSQEERPTAMALFPEETVLFIRTADARQAIEQFHKTTGFQMAQDPDLAPFFESLRASAQEAYVEHAQGKLNVEFDDLTRLPQGELAFGIVEREGQKPALLLLGDFREEVHTATQMLESGKTRVAEGGGVVSEEQFRADTVTTLRPKNDKRDAIGVVQRGAVFV
;
A
#
# COMPACT_ATOMS: atom_id res chain seq x y z
N MET A 1 -32.24 56.17 -42.62
CA MET A 1 -33.43 56.75 -41.94
C MET A 1 -34.06 55.65 -41.10
N ARG A 2 -34.17 55.82 -39.78
CA ARG A 2 -34.98 54.98 -38.86
C ARG A 2 -36.41 55.54 -38.81
N PRO A 3 -37.43 54.68 -38.62
CA PRO A 3 -38.08 54.54 -37.30
C PRO A 3 -38.40 53.06 -36.98
N ALA A 4 -38.24 52.51 -35.77
CA ALA A 4 -38.87 52.77 -34.47
C ALA A 4 -40.40 52.49 -34.44
N LEU A 5 -40.81 51.31 -33.96
CA LEU A 5 -41.98 51.14 -33.08
C LEU A 5 -41.91 49.80 -32.29
N VAL A 6 -42.29 49.91 -31.02
CA VAL A 6 -42.21 48.97 -29.90
C VAL A 6 -43.52 48.19 -29.74
N LEU A 7 -43.45 46.92 -29.32
CA LEU A 7 -44.53 46.22 -28.58
C LEU A 7 -43.89 45.07 -27.77
N LEU A 8 -43.58 45.28 -26.49
CA LEU A 8 -44.31 44.79 -25.31
C LEU A 8 -44.54 43.26 -25.28
N GLY A 9 -43.92 42.56 -24.33
CA GLY A 9 -44.23 41.15 -24.07
C GLY A 9 -43.33 40.46 -23.04
N ALA A 10 -43.50 40.82 -21.77
CA ALA A 10 -43.35 39.98 -20.56
C ALA A 10 -42.17 38.98 -20.43
N THR A 11 -41.22 39.34 -19.56
CA THR A 11 -40.89 38.63 -18.30
C THR A 11 -40.88 37.09 -18.32
N THR A 12 -39.70 36.46 -18.32
CA THR A 12 -39.11 35.79 -17.14
C THR A 12 -37.69 35.33 -17.44
N LEU A 13 -36.75 35.87 -16.66
CA LEU A 13 -35.34 35.50 -16.56
C LEU A 13 -35.26 34.20 -15.73
N THR A 14 -34.84 33.10 -16.34
CA THR A 14 -34.40 31.90 -15.60
C THR A 14 -32.98 31.58 -16.04
N VAL A 15 -32.02 32.17 -15.32
CA VAL A 15 -30.62 31.74 -15.33
C VAL A 15 -30.59 30.38 -14.63
N ALA A 16 -30.67 29.30 -15.41
CA ALA A 16 -30.39 27.97 -14.91
C ALA A 16 -28.87 27.87 -14.72
N LEU A 17 -28.45 27.99 -13.45
CA LEU A 17 -27.14 27.56 -12.95
C LEU A 17 -26.93 26.09 -13.36
N ALA A 18 -26.29 25.85 -14.51
CA ALA A 18 -25.70 24.57 -14.82
C ALA A 18 -24.44 24.43 -13.96
N CYS A 19 -24.60 23.80 -12.80
CA CYS A 19 -23.53 23.39 -11.92
C CYS A 19 -22.59 22.45 -12.70
N PRO A 20 -21.33 22.82 -12.97
CA PRO A 20 -20.36 21.81 -13.42
C PRO A 20 -20.12 20.89 -12.22
N ALA A 21 -20.72 19.70 -12.24
CA ALA A 21 -20.34 18.65 -11.32
C ALA A 21 -18.84 18.40 -11.52
N PRO A 22 -18.00 18.43 -10.47
CA PRO A 22 -16.64 17.96 -10.60
C PRO A 22 -16.73 16.47 -10.93
N ALA A 23 -16.47 16.12 -12.20
CA ALA A 23 -16.11 14.77 -12.54
C ALA A 23 -14.82 14.48 -11.77
N SER A 24 -14.94 13.79 -10.63
CA SER A 24 -13.80 13.18 -9.97
C SER A 24 -13.20 12.20 -10.96
N SER A 25 -12.15 12.63 -11.66
CA SER A 25 -11.25 11.71 -12.35
C SER A 25 -10.65 10.82 -11.28
N GLN A 26 -11.28 9.67 -11.01
CA GLN A 26 -10.55 8.55 -10.45
C GLN A 26 -9.49 8.22 -11.51
N GLU A 27 -8.27 8.73 -11.30
CA GLU A 27 -7.10 8.17 -11.97
C GLU A 27 -7.20 6.66 -11.81
N GLU A 28 -7.38 5.96 -12.93
CA GLU A 28 -7.51 4.52 -12.97
C GLU A 28 -6.16 3.96 -12.51
N ARG A 29 -6.10 3.66 -11.20
CA ARG A 29 -4.87 3.29 -10.52
C ARG A 29 -4.42 1.94 -11.08
N PRO A 30 -3.18 1.82 -11.57
CA PRO A 30 -2.71 0.57 -12.15
C PRO A 30 -2.70 -0.52 -11.07
N THR A 31 -3.34 -1.64 -11.39
CA THR A 31 -3.37 -2.83 -10.53
C THR A 31 -1.97 -3.40 -10.33
N ALA A 32 -1.78 -4.22 -9.29
CA ALA A 32 -0.50 -4.87 -9.03
C ALA A 32 0.03 -5.66 -10.24
N MET A 33 -0.86 -6.26 -11.03
CA MET A 33 -0.46 -6.98 -12.25
C MET A 33 0.27 -6.10 -13.28
N ALA A 34 -0.03 -4.80 -13.32
CA ALA A 34 0.65 -3.86 -14.21
C ALA A 34 1.96 -3.30 -13.61
N LEU A 35 2.20 -3.52 -12.32
CA LEU A 35 3.34 -2.99 -11.58
C LEU A 35 4.43 -4.05 -11.33
N PHE A 36 4.07 -5.34 -11.34
CA PHE A 36 5.03 -6.42 -11.20
C PHE A 36 5.83 -6.64 -12.48
N PRO A 37 7.15 -6.91 -12.39
CA PRO A 37 7.99 -7.23 -13.55
C PRO A 37 7.54 -8.52 -14.26
N GLU A 38 7.81 -8.62 -15.56
CA GLU A 38 7.52 -9.83 -16.34
C GLU A 38 8.33 -11.05 -15.85
N GLU A 39 9.50 -10.81 -15.25
CA GLU A 39 10.38 -11.83 -14.69
C GLU A 39 9.94 -12.31 -13.29
N THR A 40 8.69 -12.02 -12.91
CA THR A 40 8.09 -12.52 -11.66
C THR A 40 7.76 -14.01 -11.80
N VAL A 41 8.47 -14.86 -11.04
CA VAL A 41 8.36 -16.32 -11.09
C VAL A 41 7.16 -16.85 -10.30
N LEU A 42 6.83 -16.16 -9.20
CA LEU A 42 5.65 -16.44 -8.38
C LEU A 42 4.93 -15.13 -8.11
N PHE A 43 3.64 -15.09 -8.39
CA PHE A 43 2.80 -13.92 -8.15
C PHE A 43 1.51 -14.33 -7.45
N ILE A 44 1.28 -13.77 -6.27
CA ILE A 44 0.08 -13.96 -5.46
C ILE A 44 -0.51 -12.58 -5.21
N ARG A 45 -1.80 -12.39 -5.50
CA ARG A 45 -2.50 -11.14 -5.23
C ARG A 45 -3.87 -11.35 -4.61
N THR A 46 -4.29 -10.36 -3.83
CA THR A 46 -5.68 -10.18 -3.42
C THR A 46 -6.17 -8.80 -3.86
N ALA A 47 -7.41 -8.71 -4.34
CA ALA A 47 -8.03 -7.45 -4.71
C ALA A 47 -8.35 -6.56 -3.49
N ASP A 48 -8.62 -7.17 -2.33
CA ASP A 48 -8.89 -6.47 -1.08
C ASP A 48 -8.37 -7.31 0.09
N ALA A 49 -7.38 -6.78 0.81
CA ALA A 49 -6.74 -7.47 1.92
C ALA A 49 -7.71 -7.74 3.07
N ARG A 50 -8.62 -6.81 3.40
CA ARG A 50 -9.60 -7.00 4.47
C ARG A 50 -10.58 -8.11 4.11
N GLN A 51 -11.10 -8.09 2.88
CA GLN A 51 -11.98 -9.14 2.40
C GLN A 51 -11.28 -10.51 2.37
N ALA A 52 -10.01 -10.55 1.97
CA ALA A 52 -9.24 -11.80 1.97
C ALA A 52 -9.04 -12.36 3.37
N ILE A 53 -8.75 -11.51 4.37
CA ILE A 53 -8.65 -11.94 5.78
C ILE A 53 -10.01 -12.49 6.26
N GLU A 54 -11.11 -11.79 5.98
CA GLU A 54 -12.45 -12.25 6.34
C GLU A 54 -12.81 -13.59 5.70
N GLN A 55 -12.44 -13.80 4.44
CA GLN A 55 -12.67 -15.05 3.72
C GLN A 55 -11.75 -16.17 4.23
N PHE A 56 -10.51 -15.84 4.54
CA PHE A 56 -9.56 -16.77 5.16
C PHE A 56 -10.09 -17.28 6.51
N HIS A 57 -10.66 -16.39 7.32
CA HIS A 57 -11.29 -16.75 8.59
C HIS A 57 -12.48 -17.71 8.45
N LYS A 58 -13.14 -17.71 7.29
CA LYS A 58 -14.27 -18.59 6.99
C LYS A 58 -13.82 -19.98 6.49
N THR A 59 -12.53 -20.18 6.22
CA THR A 59 -12.02 -21.48 5.76
C THR A 59 -12.07 -22.52 6.87
N THR A 60 -12.38 -23.77 6.52
CA THR A 60 -12.44 -24.88 7.50
C THR A 60 -11.12 -25.08 8.22
N GLY A 61 -9.98 -24.86 7.55
CA GLY A 61 -8.66 -24.93 8.17
C GLY A 61 -8.45 -23.86 9.25
N PHE A 62 -8.93 -22.63 9.04
CA PHE A 62 -8.86 -21.58 10.06
C PHE A 62 -9.87 -21.80 11.20
N GLN A 63 -11.02 -22.41 10.93
CA GLN A 63 -11.98 -22.80 11.96
C GLN A 63 -11.43 -23.92 12.87
N MET A 64 -10.69 -24.87 12.29
CA MET A 64 -9.94 -25.87 13.08
C MET A 64 -8.85 -25.23 13.94
N ALA A 65 -8.22 -24.15 13.47
CA ALA A 65 -7.24 -23.41 14.26
C ALA A 65 -7.87 -22.68 15.47
N GLN A 66 -9.19 -22.47 15.46
CA GLN A 66 -9.95 -21.91 16.58
C GLN A 66 -10.54 -22.99 17.49
N ASP A 67 -10.22 -24.26 17.26
CA ASP A 67 -10.63 -25.34 18.14
C ASP A 67 -10.03 -25.12 19.55
N PRO A 68 -10.85 -25.13 20.63
CA PRO A 68 -10.35 -24.91 22.00
C PRO A 68 -9.24 -25.87 22.41
N ASP A 69 -9.18 -27.08 21.85
CA ASP A 69 -8.12 -28.05 22.14
C ASP A 69 -6.79 -27.70 21.45
N LEU A 70 -6.84 -26.91 20.37
CA LEU A 70 -5.65 -26.43 19.64
C LEU A 70 -5.28 -24.98 19.98
N ALA A 71 -6.18 -24.23 20.64
CA ALA A 71 -5.95 -22.85 21.03
C ALA A 71 -4.62 -22.59 21.76
N PRO A 72 -4.17 -23.43 22.73
CA PRO A 72 -2.90 -23.20 23.43
C PRO A 72 -1.69 -23.25 22.50
N PHE A 73 -1.73 -24.11 21.48
CA PHE A 73 -0.68 -24.21 20.47
C PHE A 73 -0.61 -22.94 19.62
N PHE A 74 -1.73 -22.45 19.10
CA PHE A 74 -1.77 -21.21 18.30
C PHE A 74 -1.44 -19.97 19.13
N GLU A 75 -1.87 -19.91 20.39
CA GLU A 75 -1.48 -18.84 21.30
C GLU A 75 0.03 -18.82 21.54
N SER A 76 0.66 -19.98 21.74
CA SER A 76 2.12 -20.07 21.88
C SER A 76 2.86 -19.60 20.61
N LEU A 77 2.37 -19.98 19.42
CA LEU A 77 2.95 -19.54 18.15
C LEU A 77 2.83 -18.03 17.96
N ARG A 78 1.66 -17.46 18.30
CA ARG A 78 1.42 -16.02 18.25
C ARG A 78 2.30 -15.28 19.26
N ALA A 79 2.45 -15.80 20.48
CA ALA A 79 3.32 -15.23 21.50
C ALA A 79 4.78 -15.23 21.04
N SER A 80 5.28 -16.33 20.47
CA SER A 80 6.64 -16.38 19.92
C SER A 80 6.83 -15.43 18.74
N ALA A 81 5.83 -15.29 17.86
CA ALA A 81 5.88 -14.32 16.77
C ALA A 81 5.89 -12.87 17.29
N GLN A 82 5.09 -12.59 18.31
CA GLN A 82 5.05 -11.29 18.97
C GLN A 82 6.37 -10.98 19.68
N GLU A 83 6.97 -11.94 20.39
CA GLU A 83 8.31 -11.78 21.02
C GLU A 83 9.38 -11.49 19.98
N ALA A 84 9.44 -12.26 18.89
CA ALA A 84 10.39 -12.03 17.80
C ALA A 84 10.18 -10.65 17.15
N TYR A 85 8.93 -10.20 17.02
CA TYR A 85 8.62 -8.86 16.54
C TYR A 85 9.09 -7.78 17.51
N VAL A 86 8.81 -7.92 18.81
CA VAL A 86 9.26 -6.99 19.86
C VAL A 86 10.78 -6.86 19.84
N GLU A 87 11.48 -8.00 19.77
CA GLU A 87 12.94 -8.07 19.81
C GLU A 87 13.59 -7.46 18.56
N HIS A 88 13.01 -7.69 17.38
CA HIS A 88 13.70 -7.36 16.13
C HIS A 88 13.08 -6.21 15.34
N ALA A 89 11.82 -5.82 15.59
CA ALA A 89 11.05 -4.98 14.68
C ALA A 89 10.19 -3.89 15.35
N GLN A 90 9.62 -4.09 16.56
CA GLN A 90 8.74 -3.09 17.20
C GLN A 90 9.49 -1.78 17.47
N GLY A 91 10.68 -1.87 18.05
CA GLY A 91 11.56 -0.71 18.20
C GLY A 91 11.89 -0.06 16.86
N LYS A 92 11.95 -0.85 15.76
CA LYS A 92 12.35 -0.42 14.42
C LYS A 92 11.25 0.27 13.60
N LEU A 93 10.00 -0.13 13.78
CA LEU A 93 8.89 0.25 12.90
C LEU A 93 7.86 1.17 13.57
N ASN A 94 7.94 1.36 14.90
CA ASN A 94 7.01 2.18 15.70
C ASN A 94 5.52 1.89 15.43
N VAL A 95 5.22 0.63 15.09
CA VAL A 95 3.87 0.10 14.85
C VAL A 95 3.71 -1.15 15.69
N GLU A 96 2.53 -1.32 16.29
CA GLU A 96 2.21 -2.51 17.08
C GLU A 96 2.04 -3.74 16.16
N PHE A 97 2.36 -4.93 16.68
CA PHE A 97 2.32 -6.17 15.92
C PHE A 97 0.93 -6.44 15.32
N ASP A 98 -0.12 -6.20 16.10
CA ASP A 98 -1.50 -6.45 15.67
C ASP A 98 -1.96 -5.47 14.58
N ASP A 99 -1.38 -4.28 14.53
CA ASP A 99 -1.74 -3.26 13.55
C ASP A 99 -1.14 -3.53 12.18
N LEU A 100 -0.01 -4.28 12.09
CA LEU A 100 0.61 -4.65 10.82
C LEU A 100 -0.36 -5.38 9.87
N THR A 101 -1.23 -6.22 10.42
CA THR A 101 -2.21 -6.97 9.63
C THR A 101 -3.37 -6.11 9.13
N ARG A 102 -3.57 -4.93 9.73
CA ARG A 102 -4.65 -3.98 9.40
C ARG A 102 -4.21 -2.88 8.45
N LEU A 103 -2.89 -2.65 8.34
CA LEU A 103 -2.31 -1.63 7.49
C LEU A 103 -2.72 -1.75 6.01
N PRO A 104 -2.58 -2.91 5.34
CA PRO A 104 -3.04 -3.03 3.96
C PRO A 104 -4.57 -3.08 3.94
N GLN A 105 -5.19 -2.09 3.29
CA GLN A 105 -6.65 -1.97 3.20
C GLN A 105 -7.20 -2.29 1.80
N GLY A 106 -6.36 -2.22 0.78
CA GLY A 106 -6.73 -2.44 -0.62
C GLY A 106 -6.05 -3.66 -1.23
N GLU A 107 -5.57 -3.51 -2.46
CA GLU A 107 -4.84 -4.56 -3.14
C GLU A 107 -3.53 -4.87 -2.39
N LEU A 108 -3.29 -6.15 -2.14
CA LEU A 108 -2.02 -6.66 -1.60
C LEU A 108 -1.49 -7.70 -2.59
N ALA A 109 -0.26 -7.53 -3.03
CA ALA A 109 0.40 -8.47 -3.92
C ALA A 109 1.81 -8.79 -3.43
N PHE A 110 2.18 -10.05 -3.62
CA PHE A 110 3.45 -10.62 -3.27
C PHE A 110 4.01 -11.30 -4.51
N GLY A 111 5.30 -11.15 -4.74
CA GLY A 111 5.96 -11.95 -5.74
C GLY A 111 7.45 -12.10 -5.57
N ILE A 112 7.97 -13.11 -6.24
CA ILE A 112 9.39 -13.42 -6.31
C ILE A 112 9.85 -13.04 -7.72
N VAL A 113 10.75 -12.08 -7.80
CA VAL A 113 11.32 -11.59 -9.06
C VAL A 113 12.71 -12.18 -9.22
N GLU A 114 12.93 -12.90 -10.32
CA GLU A 114 14.24 -13.42 -10.67
C GLU A 114 14.84 -12.56 -11.79
N ARG A 115 16.04 -12.03 -11.58
CA ARG A 115 16.78 -11.30 -12.62
C ARG A 115 18.02 -12.10 -12.97
N GLU A 116 18.36 -12.14 -14.26
CA GLU A 116 19.54 -12.88 -14.72
C GLU A 116 20.80 -12.48 -13.95
N GLY A 117 21.50 -13.49 -13.41
CA GLY A 117 22.73 -13.30 -12.64
C GLY A 117 22.55 -12.69 -11.24
N GLN A 118 21.32 -12.52 -10.76
CA GLN A 118 21.01 -11.99 -9.43
C GLN A 118 20.24 -13.02 -8.59
N LYS A 119 20.29 -12.87 -7.27
CA LYS A 119 19.44 -13.67 -6.38
C LYS A 119 17.98 -13.23 -6.56
N PRO A 120 17.01 -14.16 -6.50
CA PRO A 120 15.60 -13.80 -6.50
C PRO A 120 15.29 -12.81 -5.38
N ALA A 121 14.57 -11.76 -5.72
CA ALA A 121 14.15 -10.71 -4.80
C ALA A 121 12.68 -10.84 -4.47
N LEU A 122 12.32 -10.48 -3.24
CA LEU A 122 10.93 -10.38 -2.84
C LEU A 122 10.38 -9.00 -3.15
N LEU A 123 9.23 -8.94 -3.82
CA LEU A 123 8.48 -7.72 -4.09
C LEU A 123 7.14 -7.77 -3.36
N LEU A 124 6.82 -6.70 -2.64
CA LEU A 124 5.60 -6.57 -1.84
C LEU A 124 4.91 -5.28 -2.22
N LEU A 125 3.69 -5.38 -2.73
CA LEU A 125 2.84 -4.25 -3.04
C LEU A 125 1.68 -4.20 -2.07
N GLY A 126 1.45 -3.06 -1.45
CA GLY A 126 0.30 -2.81 -0.59
C GLY A 126 -0.37 -1.48 -0.90
N ASP A 127 -1.71 -1.50 -1.00
CA ASP A 127 -2.54 -0.29 -0.97
C ASP A 127 -3.04 -0.03 0.45
N PHE A 128 -2.60 1.09 1.02
CA PHE A 128 -2.88 1.47 2.41
C PHE A 128 -4.09 2.40 2.53
N ARG A 129 -4.66 2.88 1.40
CA ARG A 129 -5.84 3.76 1.31
C ARG A 129 -5.85 4.93 2.31
N GLU A 130 -6.44 4.75 3.49
CA GLU A 130 -6.58 5.78 4.54
C GLU A 130 -5.37 5.80 5.51
N GLU A 131 -4.60 4.71 5.58
CA GLU A 131 -3.46 4.51 6.49
C GLU A 131 -2.11 4.93 5.87
N VAL A 132 -2.14 5.78 4.84
CA VAL A 132 -0.95 6.26 4.15
C VAL A 132 -0.02 7.02 5.11
N HIS A 133 -0.60 7.71 6.09
CA HIS A 133 0.17 8.40 7.11
C HIS A 133 1.02 7.41 7.92
N THR A 134 0.42 6.32 8.39
CA THR A 134 1.09 5.26 9.15
C THR A 134 2.16 4.57 8.29
N ALA A 135 1.86 4.25 7.03
CA ALA A 135 2.82 3.69 6.09
C ALA A 135 4.02 4.63 5.84
N THR A 136 3.77 5.94 5.72
CA THR A 136 4.81 6.95 5.55
C THR A 136 5.69 7.06 6.79
N GLN A 137 5.10 7.05 8.00
CA GLN A 137 5.86 7.06 9.26
C GLN A 137 6.77 5.83 9.40
N MET A 138 6.31 4.66 8.97
CA MET A 138 7.14 3.45 8.95
C MET A 138 8.33 3.61 7.98
N LEU A 139 8.08 4.17 6.79
CA LEU A 139 9.13 4.42 5.80
C LEU A 139 10.18 5.41 6.34
N GLU A 140 9.75 6.52 6.93
CA GLU A 140 10.64 7.53 7.53
C GLU A 140 11.44 6.94 8.70
N SER A 141 10.81 6.15 9.57
CA SER A 141 11.50 5.44 10.66
C SER A 141 12.56 4.48 10.12
N GLY A 142 12.27 3.81 8.99
CA GLY A 142 13.23 2.97 8.27
C GLY A 142 14.42 3.77 7.73
N LYS A 143 14.16 4.92 7.09
CA LYS A 143 15.20 5.82 6.56
C LYS A 143 16.15 6.29 7.66
N THR A 144 15.60 6.81 8.77
CA THR A 144 16.39 7.29 9.91
C THR A 144 17.33 6.20 10.42
N ARG A 145 16.84 4.97 10.57
CA ARG A 145 17.66 3.87 11.08
C ARG A 145 18.75 3.42 10.13
N VAL A 146 18.47 3.35 8.84
CA VAL A 146 19.48 3.00 7.84
C VAL A 146 20.59 4.05 7.84
N ALA A 147 20.23 5.34 7.95
CA ALA A 147 21.19 6.42 8.08
C ALA A 147 22.01 6.35 9.38
N GLU A 148 21.36 6.14 10.53
CA GLU A 148 22.03 6.00 11.84
C GLU A 148 22.96 4.78 11.91
N GLY A 149 22.59 3.69 11.25
CA GLY A 149 23.43 2.49 11.09
C GLY A 149 24.60 2.66 10.12
N GLY A 150 24.76 3.84 9.51
CA GLY A 150 25.78 4.14 8.51
C GLY A 150 25.54 3.48 7.15
N GLY A 151 24.30 3.09 6.87
CA GLY A 151 23.83 2.66 5.56
C GLY A 151 23.55 3.85 4.63
N VAL A 152 23.03 3.56 3.44
CA VAL A 152 22.74 4.55 2.41
C VAL A 152 21.24 4.60 2.17
N VAL A 153 20.68 5.79 2.26
CA VAL A 153 19.32 6.11 1.81
C VAL A 153 19.46 6.87 0.48
N SER A 154 18.88 6.34 -0.59
CA SER A 154 18.80 7.00 -1.89
C SER A 154 17.35 7.30 -2.21
N GLU A 155 17.05 8.52 -2.63
CA GLU A 155 15.73 8.90 -3.13
C GLU A 155 15.89 9.35 -4.56
N GLU A 156 15.17 8.70 -5.46
CA GLU A 156 15.20 8.97 -6.88
C GLU A 156 13.78 9.22 -7.36
N GLN A 157 13.57 10.34 -8.05
CA GLN A 157 12.29 10.63 -8.66
C GLN A 157 12.24 9.92 -10.01
N PHE A 158 11.30 8.98 -10.16
CA PHE A 158 11.10 8.24 -11.39
C PHE A 158 9.70 8.57 -11.94
N ARG A 159 9.68 9.41 -12.99
CA ARG A 159 8.44 9.96 -13.57
C ARG A 159 7.63 10.75 -12.54
N ALA A 160 6.51 10.21 -12.08
CA ALA A 160 5.64 10.81 -11.08
C ALA A 160 5.80 10.18 -9.69
N ASP A 161 6.68 9.18 -9.55
CA ASP A 161 6.81 8.38 -8.34
C ASP A 161 8.14 8.66 -7.64
N THR A 162 8.12 8.47 -6.32
CA THR A 162 9.33 8.54 -5.49
C THR A 162 9.80 7.13 -5.22
N VAL A 163 11.02 6.80 -5.66
CA VAL A 163 11.69 5.54 -5.36
C VAL A 163 12.66 5.79 -4.23
N THR A 164 12.38 5.23 -3.05
CA THR A 164 13.29 5.21 -1.92
C THR A 164 14.03 3.87 -1.89
N THR A 165 15.35 3.88 -1.96
CA THR A 165 16.18 2.69 -1.75
C THR A 165 16.91 2.79 -0.42
N LEU A 166 16.70 1.80 0.44
CA LEU A 166 17.34 1.63 1.72
C LEU A 166 18.39 0.53 1.63
N ARG A 167 19.67 0.88 1.78
CA ARG A 167 20.79 -0.07 1.74
C ARG A 167 21.55 -0.10 3.07
N PRO A 168 21.49 -1.18 3.84
CA PRO A 168 22.28 -1.35 5.07
C PRO A 168 23.79 -1.36 4.79
N LYS A 169 24.58 -0.91 5.77
CA LYS A 169 26.05 -0.86 5.68
C LYS A 169 26.71 -2.23 5.56
N ASN A 170 26.19 -3.22 6.30
CA ASN A 170 26.83 -4.53 6.46
C ASN A 170 26.43 -5.55 5.39
N ASP A 171 25.41 -5.29 4.58
CA ASP A 171 25.09 -6.14 3.43
C ASP A 171 24.59 -5.31 2.25
N LYS A 172 25.46 -5.13 1.25
CA LYS A 172 25.12 -4.37 0.02
C LYS A 172 24.15 -5.13 -0.89
N ARG A 173 23.91 -6.43 -0.63
CA ARG A 173 23.02 -7.29 -1.43
C ARG A 173 21.57 -7.25 -0.95
N ASP A 174 21.34 -6.84 0.30
CA ASP A 174 19.99 -6.60 0.84
C ASP A 174 19.67 -5.11 0.68
N ALA A 175 19.01 -4.75 -0.42
CA ALA A 175 18.45 -3.42 -0.59
C ALA A 175 16.93 -3.52 -0.54
N ILE A 176 16.30 -2.67 0.27
CA ILE A 176 14.85 -2.54 0.30
C ILE A 176 14.50 -1.32 -0.56
N GLY A 177 13.85 -1.57 -1.70
CA GLY A 177 13.24 -0.52 -2.52
C GLY A 177 11.81 -0.31 -2.06
N VAL A 178 11.40 0.95 -1.92
CA VAL A 178 10.03 1.36 -1.66
C VAL A 178 9.66 2.40 -2.69
N VAL A 179 8.71 2.09 -3.56
CA VAL A 179 8.14 3.02 -4.54
C VAL A 179 6.82 3.52 -4.00
N GLN A 180 6.74 4.83 -3.76
CA GLN A 180 5.50 5.46 -3.31
C GLN A 180 4.78 6.12 -4.49
N ARG A 181 3.54 5.69 -4.72
CA ARG A 181 2.60 6.33 -5.66
C ARG A 181 1.28 6.59 -4.94
N GLY A 182 1.14 7.80 -4.38
CA GLY A 182 -0.03 8.17 -3.59
C GLY A 182 -0.19 7.27 -2.36
N ALA A 183 -1.21 6.41 -2.36
CA ALA A 183 -1.53 5.48 -1.27
C ALA A 183 -0.95 4.06 -1.43
N VAL A 184 -0.28 3.79 -2.55
CA VAL A 184 0.32 2.49 -2.86
C VAL A 184 1.82 2.55 -2.60
N PHE A 185 2.32 1.52 -1.92
CA PHE A 185 3.75 1.29 -1.70
C PHE A 185 4.11 -0.06 -2.34
N VAL A 186 5.22 -0.10 -3.06
CA VAL A 186 5.75 -1.28 -3.79
C VAL A 186 7.21 -1.52 -3.43
#